data_AF-A0A6G6WNH7-F1
#
_entry.id   AF-A0A6G6WNH7-F1
#
_cell.length_a   1.000
_cell.length_b   1.000
_cell.length_c   1.000
_cell.angle_alpha   90.00
_cell.angle_beta   90.00
_cell.angle_gamma   90.00
#
_symmetry.space_group_name_H-M   'P 1'
#
loop_
_entity.id
_entity.type
_entity.pdbx_description
1 polymer ?
#
loop_
_entity_poly.entity_id
_entity_poly.type
_entity_poly.pdbx_seq_one_letter_code
_entity_poly.pdbx_strand_id
1 'polypeptide(L)'
;MTINLRQYQIEVIDELRAAVANGSKRTLLVAPTGAGKTVIASAIIAGAVAKGKRVLMVAHRRELIDQACRKLDDAGIKSGTILAGDFRRDDDAPVQVGSIQTIHARAIRGERMILPRADLLIVDEAHRVRTSLYQQLLDAYPHAKVVGLTATPCRSDGRGLGNVFNEMVQCPSVQELIDLGHLVKTIVYAPETPDLKGVKIKRGDYAEDQLAERMDKPKLVGDIVSHWHRLAAGRKTVVFATSIAHSKHIADEFNRAGVAAAHIDGATPNAERSEILAQLSSGQLKVVSNCAVLIEGWDQPHVSCCVLARPTKHMGTYRQMVGRVLRPVPGKDHALVLDHAGNTFEHGRVEDRVEWTLDADQRAENSAHRSRRQEGSRSRLVSCQKCSAVRVAGEPCPQCGWLPKRRGEAVDVEDGELARVDKKGKVHPRDWSAFEKDRFLAELIWLANEHGYNPIWPRCQFKNRIGHWPNNNPMPVEPRAETRAWIRSRIIAWAKSKGRAA
;
A
#
# COMPACT_ATOMS: atom_id res chain seq x y z
N MET A 1 2.79 -7.48 40.35
CA MET A 1 2.29 -6.22 39.74
C MET A 1 1.23 -6.58 38.71
N THR A 2 0.15 -5.81 38.60
CA THR A 2 -0.96 -6.07 37.67
C THR A 2 -0.61 -5.55 36.28
N ILE A 3 -0.73 -6.38 35.25
CA ILE A 3 -0.62 -5.95 33.85
C ILE A 3 -1.77 -4.95 33.59
N ASN A 4 -1.44 -3.68 33.34
CA ASN A 4 -2.46 -2.68 33.04
C ASN A 4 -2.90 -2.82 31.57
N LEU A 5 -4.11 -3.33 31.37
CA LEU A 5 -4.69 -3.61 30.06
C LEU A 5 -5.57 -2.45 29.62
N ARG A 6 -5.51 -2.13 28.33
CA ARG A 6 -6.45 -1.20 27.69
C ARG A 6 -7.81 -1.87 27.53
N GLN A 7 -8.87 -1.08 27.47
CA GLN A 7 -10.24 -1.59 27.38
C GLN A 7 -10.43 -2.61 26.23
N TYR A 8 -9.99 -2.27 25.01
CA TYR A 8 -10.08 -3.21 23.88
C TYR A 8 -9.25 -4.49 24.08
N GLN A 9 -8.17 -4.45 24.87
CA GLN A 9 -7.36 -5.62 25.15
C GLN A 9 -8.11 -6.57 26.09
N ILE A 10 -8.86 -6.02 27.06
CA ILE A 10 -9.73 -6.79 27.96
C ILE A 10 -10.81 -7.50 27.14
N GLU A 11 -11.54 -6.74 26.31
CA GLU A 11 -12.62 -7.26 25.46
C GLU A 11 -12.15 -8.40 24.56
N VAL A 12 -11.03 -8.22 23.87
CA VAL A 12 -10.40 -9.23 23.01
C VAL A 12 -9.96 -10.47 23.79
N ILE A 13 -9.42 -10.30 24.99
CA ILE A 13 -9.03 -11.42 25.85
C ILE A 13 -10.26 -12.21 26.30
N ASP A 14 -11.36 -11.53 26.62
CA ASP A 14 -12.60 -12.16 27.04
C ASP A 14 -13.30 -12.88 25.89
N GLU A 15 -13.30 -12.31 24.68
CA GLU A 15 -13.74 -13.00 23.45
C GLU A 15 -12.91 -14.27 23.19
N LEU A 16 -11.59 -14.17 23.32
CA LEU A 16 -10.70 -15.32 23.17
C LEU A 16 -10.93 -16.39 24.25
N ARG A 17 -11.22 -15.99 25.48
CA ARG A 17 -11.57 -16.93 26.56
C ARG A 17 -12.90 -17.61 26.28
N ALA A 18 -13.90 -16.87 25.78
CA ALA A 18 -15.19 -17.42 25.39
C ALA A 18 -15.05 -18.44 24.25
N ALA A 19 -14.26 -18.12 23.22
CA ALA A 19 -13.89 -19.04 22.15
C ALA A 19 -13.33 -20.37 22.69
N VAL A 20 -12.33 -20.29 23.56
CA VAL A 20 -11.71 -21.48 24.18
C VAL A 20 -12.70 -22.26 25.05
N ALA A 21 -13.57 -21.56 25.80
CA ALA A 21 -14.61 -22.16 26.64
C ALA A 21 -15.69 -22.88 25.81
N ASN A 22 -16.03 -22.34 24.63
CA ASN A 22 -16.97 -22.93 23.67
C ASN A 22 -16.39 -24.13 22.90
N GLY A 23 -15.24 -24.65 23.32
CA GLY A 23 -14.65 -25.87 22.78
C GLY A 23 -13.59 -25.65 21.72
N SER A 24 -13.32 -24.40 21.32
CA SER A 24 -12.27 -24.09 20.35
C SER A 24 -10.91 -24.59 20.84
N LYS A 25 -10.23 -25.35 19.98
CA LYS A 25 -8.91 -25.92 20.30
C LYS A 25 -7.78 -25.03 19.81
N ARG A 26 -7.99 -24.31 18.69
CA ARG A 26 -6.96 -23.51 18.02
C ARG A 26 -7.55 -22.16 17.61
N THR A 27 -7.39 -21.16 18.47
CA THR A 27 -7.88 -19.80 18.25
C THR A 27 -6.77 -18.90 17.72
N LEU A 28 -7.06 -18.08 16.72
CA LEU A 28 -6.15 -17.10 16.17
C LEU A 28 -6.51 -15.69 16.65
N LEU A 29 -5.61 -15.04 17.36
CA LEU A 29 -5.72 -13.62 17.67
C LEU A 29 -5.00 -12.78 16.62
N VAL A 30 -5.77 -11.92 15.96
CA VAL A 30 -5.26 -10.94 14.99
C VAL A 30 -5.13 -9.59 15.66
N ALA A 31 -3.89 -9.12 15.79
CA ALA A 31 -3.58 -7.85 16.43
C ALA A 31 -2.63 -7.04 15.55
N PRO A 32 -3.04 -5.88 15.00
CA PRO A 32 -2.15 -5.02 14.20
C PRO A 32 -0.84 -4.70 14.93
N THR A 33 0.22 -4.43 14.18
CA THR A 33 1.49 -3.99 14.77
C THR A 33 1.28 -2.73 15.60
N GLY A 34 1.74 -2.75 16.86
CA GLY A 34 1.52 -1.66 17.82
C GLY A 34 0.27 -1.83 18.71
N ALA A 35 -0.63 -2.78 18.44
CA ALA A 35 -1.81 -3.05 19.27
C ALA A 35 -1.48 -3.70 20.65
N GLY A 36 -0.21 -3.97 20.94
CA GLY A 36 0.21 -4.60 22.21
C GLY A 36 0.04 -6.12 22.23
N LYS A 37 0.29 -6.80 21.10
CA LYS A 37 0.22 -8.27 20.97
C LYS A 37 0.91 -9.02 22.12
N THR A 38 2.13 -8.61 22.48
CA THR A 38 2.88 -9.21 23.60
C THR A 38 2.22 -8.96 24.95
N VAL A 39 1.62 -7.79 25.17
CA VAL A 39 0.88 -7.47 26.42
C VAL A 39 -0.35 -8.36 26.54
N ILE A 40 -1.10 -8.54 25.45
CA ILE A 40 -2.24 -9.46 25.41
C ILE A 40 -1.77 -10.90 25.69
N ALA A 41 -0.68 -11.33 25.06
CA ALA A 41 -0.08 -12.64 25.30
C ALA A 41 0.28 -12.85 26.78
N SER A 42 0.98 -11.89 27.39
CA SER A 42 1.36 -11.95 28.81
C SER A 42 0.14 -12.03 29.74
N ALA A 43 -0.95 -11.33 29.43
CA ALA A 43 -2.18 -11.40 30.22
C ALA A 43 -2.91 -12.75 30.08
N ILE A 44 -2.91 -13.34 28.87
CA ILE A 44 -3.43 -14.69 28.64
C ILE A 44 -2.58 -15.71 29.43
N ILE A 45 -1.26 -15.59 29.36
CA ILE A 45 -0.31 -16.44 30.10
C ILE A 45 -0.53 -16.31 31.61
N ALA A 46 -0.66 -15.08 32.13
CA ALA A 46 -0.93 -14.82 33.53
C ALA A 46 -2.19 -15.53 34.02
N GLY A 47 -3.28 -15.44 33.25
CA GLY A 47 -4.55 -16.09 33.57
C GLY A 47 -4.48 -17.62 33.52
N ALA A 48 -3.66 -18.19 32.65
CA ALA A 48 -3.42 -19.63 32.59
C ALA A 48 -2.59 -20.12 33.80
N VAL A 49 -1.50 -19.43 34.11
CA VAL A 49 -0.63 -19.73 35.26
C VAL A 49 -1.40 -19.62 36.58
N ALA A 50 -2.25 -18.60 36.73
CA ALA A 50 -3.10 -18.45 37.91
C ALA A 50 -4.09 -19.63 38.12
N LYS A 51 -4.41 -20.37 37.05
CA LYS A 51 -5.22 -21.60 37.09
C LYS A 51 -4.38 -22.88 37.22
N GLY A 52 -3.09 -22.76 37.54
CA GLY A 52 -2.15 -23.88 37.66
C GLY A 52 -1.79 -24.54 36.31
N LYS A 53 -2.04 -23.88 35.18
CA LYS A 53 -1.73 -24.41 33.85
C LYS A 53 -0.29 -24.11 33.45
N ARG A 54 0.34 -25.04 32.74
CA ARG A 54 1.67 -24.84 32.14
C ARG A 54 1.54 -24.26 30.75
N VAL A 55 2.40 -23.30 30.43
CA VAL A 55 2.35 -22.58 29.15
C VAL A 55 3.67 -22.71 28.40
N LEU A 56 3.59 -23.00 27.10
CA LEU A 56 4.72 -22.85 26.18
C LEU A 56 4.42 -21.69 25.23
N MET A 57 5.25 -20.66 25.24
CA MET A 57 5.23 -19.60 24.25
C MET A 57 6.36 -19.80 23.24
N VAL A 58 6.02 -19.82 21.96
CA VAL A 58 6.97 -20.07 20.88
C VAL A 58 7.05 -18.86 19.96
N ALA A 59 8.27 -18.43 19.67
CA ALA A 59 8.57 -17.40 18.69
C ALA A 59 9.70 -17.86 17.75
N HIS A 60 9.87 -17.16 16.62
CA HIS A 60 10.85 -17.54 15.60
C HIS A 60 12.15 -16.71 15.63
N ARG A 61 12.20 -15.66 16.46
CA ARG A 61 13.34 -14.74 16.63
C ARG A 61 13.69 -14.58 18.09
N ARG A 62 14.98 -14.41 18.38
CA ARG A 62 15.49 -14.19 19.73
C ARG A 62 14.93 -12.92 20.35
N GLU A 63 14.82 -11.84 19.57
CA GLU A 63 14.32 -10.55 20.04
C GLU A 63 12.87 -10.64 20.55
N LEU A 64 12.03 -11.46 19.90
CA LEU A 64 10.65 -11.71 20.35
C LEU A 64 10.60 -12.52 21.66
N ILE A 65 11.53 -13.48 21.83
CA ILE A 65 11.67 -14.27 23.06
C ILE A 65 12.11 -13.37 24.21
N ASP A 66 13.15 -12.55 24.00
CA ASP A 66 13.67 -11.62 25.00
C ASP A 66 12.59 -10.60 25.41
N GLN A 67 11.83 -10.08 24.44
CA GLN A 67 10.71 -9.17 24.70
C GLN A 67 9.59 -9.85 25.51
N ALA A 68 9.22 -11.07 25.17
CA ALA A 68 8.23 -11.84 25.91
C ALA A 68 8.68 -12.11 27.35
N CYS A 69 9.93 -12.54 27.54
CA CYS A 69 10.50 -12.79 28.88
C CYS A 69 10.47 -11.53 29.74
N ARG A 70 10.92 -10.38 29.21
CA ARG A 70 10.85 -9.10 29.94
C ARG A 70 9.42 -8.76 30.35
N LYS A 71 8.43 -9.00 29.48
CA LYS A 71 7.02 -8.73 29.81
C LYS A 71 6.44 -9.69 30.85
N LEU A 72 6.92 -10.93 30.90
CA LEU A 72 6.57 -11.87 31.95
C LEU A 72 7.25 -11.48 33.27
N ASP A 73 8.51 -11.05 33.24
CA ASP A 73 9.22 -10.51 34.41
C ASP A 73 8.50 -9.27 34.98
N ASP A 74 8.12 -8.31 34.12
CA ASP A 74 7.33 -7.11 34.49
C ASP A 74 6.00 -7.50 35.18
N ALA A 75 5.41 -8.62 34.76
CA ALA A 75 4.17 -9.16 35.32
C ALA A 75 4.38 -10.02 36.59
N GLY A 76 5.63 -10.27 36.99
CA GLY A 76 5.98 -11.16 38.09
C GLY A 76 5.75 -12.64 37.80
N ILE A 77 5.76 -13.04 36.52
CA ILE A 77 5.53 -14.42 36.09
C ILE A 77 6.88 -15.08 35.82
N LYS A 78 7.21 -16.09 36.63
CA LYS A 78 8.43 -16.88 36.46
C LYS A 78 8.40 -17.63 35.12
N SER A 79 9.43 -17.46 34.30
CA SER A 79 9.56 -18.14 33.00
C SER A 79 10.97 -18.68 32.78
N GLY A 80 11.05 -19.84 32.12
CA GLY A 80 12.29 -20.45 31.64
C GLY A 80 12.46 -20.26 30.14
N THR A 81 13.70 -20.18 29.65
CA THR A 81 14.01 -20.01 28.22
C THR A 81 14.51 -21.28 27.56
N ILE A 82 13.98 -21.59 26.38
CA ILE A 82 14.46 -22.65 25.48
C ILE A 82 15.12 -22.00 24.27
N LEU A 83 16.37 -21.56 24.48
CA LEU A 83 17.18 -20.89 23.47
C LEU A 83 18.65 -21.35 23.57
N ALA A 84 19.36 -21.35 22.45
CA ALA A 84 20.78 -21.68 22.45
C ALA A 84 21.62 -20.56 23.09
N GLY A 85 22.46 -20.92 24.07
CA GLY A 85 23.37 -19.98 24.73
C GLY A 85 22.66 -18.95 25.62
N ASP A 86 21.48 -19.30 26.17
CA ASP A 86 20.76 -18.48 27.14
C ASP A 86 20.95 -19.04 28.55
N PHE A 87 21.04 -18.15 29.53
CA PHE A 87 21.27 -18.45 30.95
C PHE A 87 19.97 -18.59 31.74
N ARG A 88 18.82 -18.16 31.20
CA ARG A 88 17.50 -18.20 31.85
C ARG A 88 16.84 -19.59 31.80
N ARG A 89 17.61 -20.67 31.65
CA ARG A 89 17.05 -22.02 31.60
C ARG A 89 16.50 -22.41 32.97
N ASP A 90 15.21 -22.73 33.00
CA ASP A 90 14.51 -23.25 34.16
C ASP A 90 13.37 -24.14 33.67
N ASP A 91 13.61 -25.45 33.68
CA ASP A 91 12.68 -26.43 33.09
C ASP A 91 11.41 -26.60 33.95
N ASP A 92 11.47 -26.20 35.23
CA ASP A 92 10.36 -26.31 36.19
C ASP A 92 9.41 -25.10 36.15
N ALA A 93 9.87 -23.97 35.61
CA ALA A 93 9.07 -22.76 35.51
C ALA A 93 7.70 -23.02 34.84
N PRO A 94 6.61 -22.40 35.35
CA PRO A 94 5.25 -22.64 34.85
C PRO A 94 5.06 -22.17 33.40
N VAL A 95 5.94 -21.27 32.94
CA VAL A 95 5.98 -20.78 31.57
C VAL A 95 7.34 -21.09 30.96
N GLN A 96 7.34 -21.65 29.76
CA GLN A 96 8.52 -21.82 28.93
C GLN A 96 8.39 -20.88 27.72
N VAL A 97 9.44 -20.12 27.42
CA VAL A 97 9.51 -19.27 26.21
C VAL A 97 10.64 -19.78 25.34
N GLY A 98 10.36 -20.16 24.10
CA GLY A 98 11.33 -20.87 23.28
C GLY A 98 11.33 -20.50 21.80
N SER A 99 12.49 -20.70 21.18
CA SER A 99 12.62 -20.64 19.72
C SER A 99 12.06 -21.93 19.11
N ILE A 100 11.18 -21.80 18.12
CA ILE A 100 10.65 -22.97 17.38
C ILE A 100 11.80 -23.82 16.81
N GLN A 101 12.86 -23.19 16.30
CA GLN A 101 14.02 -23.88 15.74
C GLN A 101 14.77 -24.67 16.82
N THR A 102 14.92 -24.09 18.02
CA THR A 102 15.61 -24.76 19.13
C THR A 102 14.80 -25.92 19.68
N ILE A 103 13.49 -25.71 19.89
CA ILE A 103 12.56 -26.75 20.34
C ILE A 103 12.54 -27.91 19.34
N HIS A 104 12.39 -27.62 18.05
CA HIS A 104 12.37 -28.63 17.01
C HIS A 104 13.69 -29.41 16.94
N ALA A 105 14.82 -28.70 16.88
CA ALA A 105 16.13 -29.35 16.74
C ALA A 105 16.51 -30.19 17.97
N ARG A 106 16.14 -29.76 19.19
CA ARG A 106 16.55 -30.42 20.43
C ARG A 106 15.54 -31.44 20.94
N ALA A 107 14.24 -31.14 20.93
CA ALA A 107 13.22 -32.03 21.47
C ALA A 107 12.56 -32.89 20.41
N ILE A 108 12.07 -32.31 19.31
CA ILE A 108 11.23 -33.04 18.34
C ILE A 108 12.07 -33.95 17.45
N ARG A 109 13.12 -33.43 16.82
CA ARG A 109 13.96 -34.18 15.88
C ARG A 109 15.15 -34.85 16.57
N GLY A 110 15.75 -34.15 17.52
CA GLY A 110 17.02 -34.55 18.12
C GLY A 110 16.88 -35.42 19.37
N GLU A 111 15.72 -35.41 20.03
CA GLU A 111 15.45 -36.13 21.29
C GLU A 111 16.49 -35.88 22.41
N ARG A 112 17.23 -34.77 22.33
CA ARG A 112 18.25 -34.33 23.31
C ARG A 112 17.67 -33.54 24.47
N MET A 113 16.38 -33.25 24.42
CA MET A 113 15.67 -32.43 25.40
C MET A 113 14.25 -32.98 25.51
N ILE A 114 13.77 -33.16 26.74
CA ILE A 114 12.37 -33.51 26.96
C ILE A 114 11.52 -32.33 26.55
N LEU A 115 10.48 -32.59 25.77
CA LEU A 115 9.54 -31.57 25.37
C LEU A 115 8.79 -31.04 26.61
N PRO A 116 8.73 -29.71 26.84
CA PRO A 116 8.14 -29.18 28.07
C PRO A 116 6.64 -29.49 28.13
N ARG A 117 6.11 -29.79 29.30
CA ARG A 117 4.65 -29.97 29.47
C ARG A 117 3.96 -28.62 29.28
N ALA A 118 2.91 -28.59 28.44
CA ALA A 118 2.10 -27.40 28.20
C ALA A 118 0.62 -27.76 28.04
N ASP A 119 -0.24 -27.09 28.80
CA ASP A 119 -1.70 -27.09 28.63
C ASP A 119 -2.15 -26.03 27.61
N LEU A 120 -1.34 -24.97 27.47
CA LEU A 120 -1.56 -23.85 26.57
C LEU A 120 -0.30 -23.60 25.74
N LEU A 121 -0.46 -23.57 24.42
CA LEU A 121 0.58 -23.22 23.46
C LEU A 121 0.27 -21.84 22.87
N ILE A 122 1.13 -20.86 23.13
CA ILE A 122 1.09 -19.55 22.49
C ILE A 122 2.07 -19.56 21.32
N VAL A 123 1.58 -19.25 20.12
CA VAL A 123 2.40 -19.19 18.91
C VAL A 123 2.45 -17.76 18.39
N ASP A 124 3.60 -17.10 18.53
CA ASP A 124 3.80 -15.77 17.94
C ASP A 124 4.18 -15.87 16.45
N GLU A 125 3.80 -14.85 15.70
CA GLU A 125 3.82 -14.83 14.23
C GLU A 125 3.17 -16.09 13.61
N ALA A 126 1.95 -16.37 14.07
CA ALA A 126 1.17 -17.55 13.72
C ALA A 126 0.88 -17.70 12.21
N HIS A 127 1.16 -16.70 11.39
CA HIS A 127 1.12 -16.85 9.93
C HIS A 127 2.16 -17.87 9.40
N ARG A 128 3.15 -18.25 10.22
CA ARG A 128 4.20 -19.25 9.89
C ARG A 128 3.83 -20.70 10.20
N VAL A 129 2.67 -20.95 10.82
CA VAL A 129 2.30 -22.29 11.37
C VAL A 129 2.19 -23.41 10.34
N ARG A 130 2.08 -23.11 9.05
CA ARG A 130 1.98 -24.13 7.99
C ARG A 130 3.32 -24.76 7.60
N THR A 131 4.43 -24.23 8.11
CA THR A 131 5.73 -24.88 7.90
C THR A 131 5.77 -26.22 8.63
N SER A 132 6.48 -27.20 8.09
CA SER A 132 6.59 -28.55 8.67
C SER A 132 7.05 -28.52 10.14
N LEU A 133 7.95 -27.58 10.45
CA LEU A 133 8.45 -27.28 11.78
C LEU A 133 7.33 -27.01 12.80
N TYR A 134 6.36 -26.17 12.44
CA TYR A 134 5.24 -25.83 13.32
C TYR A 134 4.17 -26.91 13.34
N GLN A 135 3.92 -27.60 12.22
CA GLN A 135 2.98 -28.73 12.21
C GLN A 135 3.43 -29.83 13.18
N GLN A 136 4.70 -30.23 13.13
CA GLN A 136 5.25 -31.21 14.06
C GLN A 136 5.20 -30.75 15.52
N LEU A 137 5.36 -29.44 15.78
CA LEU A 137 5.13 -28.89 17.11
C LEU A 137 3.67 -29.07 17.54
N LEU A 138 2.71 -28.72 16.69
CA LEU A 138 1.29 -28.85 17.01
C LEU A 138 0.87 -30.31 17.23
N ASP A 139 1.44 -31.24 16.44
CA ASP A 139 1.20 -32.68 16.58
C ASP A 139 1.77 -33.24 17.88
N ALA A 140 2.86 -32.66 18.40
CA ALA A 140 3.43 -33.02 19.68
C ALA A 140 2.60 -32.52 20.90
N TYR A 141 1.64 -31.61 20.68
CA TYR A 141 0.73 -31.11 21.72
C TYR A 141 -0.75 -31.29 21.35
N PRO A 142 -1.23 -32.54 21.16
CA PRO A 142 -2.59 -32.80 20.65
C PRO A 142 -3.71 -32.39 21.63
N HIS A 143 -3.40 -32.29 22.92
CA HIS A 143 -4.35 -31.92 23.97
C HIS A 143 -4.26 -30.47 24.43
N ALA A 144 -3.20 -29.74 24.05
CA ALA A 144 -3.04 -28.35 24.44
C ALA A 144 -4.04 -27.45 23.70
N LYS A 145 -4.52 -26.42 24.39
CA LYS A 145 -5.18 -25.29 23.71
C LYS A 145 -4.11 -24.48 23.00
N VAL A 146 -4.38 -24.06 21.76
CA VAL A 146 -3.43 -23.28 20.96
C VAL A 146 -3.99 -21.90 20.71
N VAL A 147 -3.21 -20.88 21.02
CA VAL A 147 -3.49 -19.49 20.69
C VAL A 147 -2.41 -18.99 19.76
N GLY A 148 -2.77 -18.77 18.49
CA GLY A 148 -1.90 -18.11 17.52
C GLY A 148 -2.01 -16.60 17.65
N LEU A 149 -0.90 -15.87 17.54
CA LEU A 149 -0.86 -14.42 17.53
C LEU A 149 -0.25 -13.97 16.20
N THR A 150 -0.91 -13.07 15.47
CA THR A 150 -0.35 -12.53 14.22
C THR A 150 -0.88 -11.12 13.96
N ALA A 151 -0.16 -10.31 13.20
CA ALA A 151 -0.72 -9.06 12.66
C ALA A 151 -1.46 -9.29 11.34
N THR A 152 -1.17 -10.41 10.68
CA THR A 152 -1.55 -10.68 9.30
C THR A 152 -1.92 -12.17 9.21
N PRO A 153 -3.20 -12.55 9.34
CA PRO A 153 -3.67 -13.93 9.35
C PRO A 153 -3.68 -14.57 7.95
N CYS A 154 -2.66 -14.31 7.16
CA CYS A 154 -2.54 -14.79 5.79
C CYS A 154 -1.21 -15.46 5.55
N ARG A 155 -1.26 -16.46 4.69
CA ARG A 155 -0.09 -17.09 4.07
C ARG A 155 0.61 -16.10 3.12
N SER A 156 1.79 -16.48 2.64
CA SER A 156 2.50 -15.70 1.62
C SER A 156 1.66 -15.48 0.35
N ASP A 157 0.82 -16.43 -0.04
CA ASP A 157 -0.09 -16.28 -1.18
C ASP A 157 -1.40 -15.53 -0.87
N GLY A 158 -1.49 -14.91 0.32
CA GLY A 158 -2.63 -14.09 0.75
C GLY A 158 -3.82 -14.87 1.30
N ARG A 159 -3.77 -16.21 1.28
CA ARG A 159 -4.88 -17.08 1.72
C ARG A 159 -4.94 -17.28 3.23
N GLY A 160 -6.11 -17.58 3.76
CA GLY A 160 -6.36 -17.76 5.20
C GLY A 160 -5.64 -18.95 5.84
N LEU A 161 -5.79 -19.07 7.17
CA LEU A 161 -5.11 -20.06 8.03
C LEU A 161 -6.04 -21.16 8.60
N GLY A 162 -7.20 -21.37 7.98
CA GLY A 162 -8.30 -22.23 8.46
C GLY A 162 -7.95 -23.71 8.52
N ASN A 163 -6.91 -24.13 7.82
CA ASN A 163 -6.36 -25.49 7.94
C ASN A 163 -5.71 -25.75 9.32
N VAL A 164 -5.46 -24.70 10.11
CA VAL A 164 -4.82 -24.80 11.42
C VAL A 164 -5.68 -24.20 12.51
N PHE A 165 -6.27 -23.02 12.29
CA PHE A 165 -7.10 -22.34 13.27
C PHE A 165 -8.57 -22.44 12.89
N ASN A 166 -9.43 -22.75 13.85
CA ASN A 166 -10.86 -22.91 13.63
C ASN A 166 -11.67 -21.67 14.04
N GLU A 167 -11.04 -20.70 14.69
CA GLU A 167 -11.68 -19.48 15.16
C GLU A 167 -10.71 -18.30 15.15
N MET A 168 -11.21 -17.11 14.84
CA MET A 168 -10.42 -15.90 14.73
C MET A 168 -11.05 -14.78 15.53
N VAL A 169 -10.28 -14.26 16.50
CA VAL A 169 -10.61 -13.08 17.29
C VAL A 169 -9.76 -11.92 16.78
N GLN A 170 -10.36 -10.74 16.61
CA GLN A 170 -9.69 -9.59 16.01
C GLN A 170 -9.64 -8.41 16.97
N CYS A 171 -8.45 -7.87 17.18
CA CYS A 171 -8.32 -6.54 17.77
C CYS A 171 -8.90 -5.46 16.85
N PRO A 172 -9.16 -4.26 17.38
CA PRO A 172 -9.51 -3.11 16.56
C PRO A 172 -8.48 -2.89 15.44
N SER A 173 -8.98 -2.43 14.30
CA SER A 173 -8.22 -2.06 13.11
C SER A 173 -7.25 -0.92 13.38
N VAL A 174 -6.34 -0.67 12.43
CA VAL A 174 -5.37 0.44 12.55
C VAL A 174 -6.08 1.78 12.70
N GLN A 175 -7.15 2.03 11.94
CA GLN A 175 -7.92 3.26 12.04
C GLN A 175 -8.58 3.40 13.42
N GLU A 176 -9.25 2.35 13.91
CA GLU A 176 -9.89 2.39 15.23
C GLU A 176 -8.87 2.59 16.35
N LEU A 177 -7.68 2.00 16.25
CA LEU A 177 -6.59 2.23 17.22
C LEU A 177 -6.02 3.65 17.13
N ILE A 178 -6.05 4.29 15.96
CA ILE A 178 -5.71 5.72 15.83
C ILE A 178 -6.77 6.58 16.52
N ASP A 179 -8.05 6.29 16.28
CA ASP A 179 -9.17 7.04 16.85
C ASP A 179 -9.20 6.92 18.39
N LEU A 180 -8.78 5.77 18.93
CA LEU A 180 -8.59 5.53 20.37
C LEU A 180 -7.29 6.13 20.94
N GLY A 181 -6.46 6.79 20.13
CA GLY A 181 -5.19 7.39 20.58
C GLY A 181 -4.10 6.36 20.92
N HIS A 182 -4.25 5.12 20.48
CA HIS A 182 -3.31 4.03 20.71
C HIS A 182 -2.28 3.86 19.58
N LEU A 183 -2.53 4.48 18.43
CA LEU A 183 -1.63 4.64 17.29
C LEU A 183 -1.71 6.07 16.76
N VAL A 184 -0.73 6.48 15.96
CA VAL A 184 -0.74 7.77 15.25
C VAL A 184 -1.05 7.55 13.77
N LYS A 185 -1.72 8.53 13.15
CA LYS A 185 -2.01 8.52 11.71
C LYS A 185 -0.75 8.55 10.85
N THR A 186 -0.84 8.09 9.60
CA THR A 186 0.25 8.25 8.64
C THR A 186 0.07 9.46 7.72
N ILE A 187 1.20 10.01 7.29
CA ILE A 187 1.29 10.87 6.10
C ILE A 187 2.20 10.14 5.12
N VAL A 188 1.67 9.80 3.95
CA VAL A 188 2.41 9.04 2.93
C VAL A 188 2.80 9.95 1.78
N TYR A 189 4.08 9.96 1.43
CA TYR A 189 4.61 10.58 0.21
C TYR A 189 5.15 9.50 -0.70
N ALA A 190 4.71 9.49 -1.96
CA ALA A 190 5.12 8.52 -2.96
C ALA A 190 5.43 9.25 -4.28
N PRO A 191 6.66 9.78 -4.45
CA PRO A 191 7.00 10.71 -5.54
C PRO A 191 7.11 10.02 -6.90
N GLU A 192 7.85 8.92 -7.00
CA GLU A 192 7.98 8.11 -8.21
C GLU A 192 7.93 6.63 -7.83
N THR A 193 7.12 5.86 -8.57
CA THR A 193 7.11 4.40 -8.44
C THR A 193 8.14 3.79 -9.39
N PRO A 194 9.00 2.87 -8.93
CA PRO A 194 9.98 2.22 -9.78
C PRO A 194 9.29 1.39 -10.87
N ASP A 195 9.87 1.36 -12.07
CA ASP A 195 9.41 0.44 -13.12
C ASP A 195 9.92 -0.98 -12.87
N LEU A 196 9.00 -1.82 -12.40
CA LEU A 196 9.22 -3.23 -12.08
C LEU A 196 8.81 -4.17 -13.22
N LYS A 197 8.58 -3.65 -14.44
CA LYS A 197 8.27 -4.49 -15.60
C LYS A 197 9.41 -5.48 -15.86
N GLY A 198 9.05 -6.77 -15.91
CA GLY A 198 9.98 -7.88 -16.15
C GLY A 198 10.57 -8.53 -14.90
N VAL A 199 10.34 -8.00 -13.70
CA VAL A 199 10.77 -8.65 -12.45
C VAL A 199 9.89 -9.87 -12.17
N LYS A 200 10.50 -11.06 -12.04
CA LYS A 200 9.78 -12.32 -11.78
C LYS A 200 9.20 -12.37 -10.37
N ILE A 201 8.10 -13.12 -10.21
CA ILE A 201 7.52 -13.44 -8.90
C ILE A 201 7.98 -14.85 -8.50
N LYS A 202 8.56 -14.99 -7.30
CA LYS A 202 8.94 -16.27 -6.68
C LYS A 202 8.25 -16.38 -5.32
N ARG A 203 7.58 -17.52 -5.08
CA ARG A 203 6.87 -17.82 -3.79
C ARG A 203 5.85 -16.76 -3.35
N GLY A 204 5.31 -15.99 -4.30
CA GLY A 204 4.29 -14.96 -4.05
C GLY A 204 4.85 -13.56 -3.80
N ASP A 205 6.17 -13.36 -3.76
CA ASP A 205 6.81 -12.03 -3.79
C ASP A 205 7.70 -11.87 -5.02
N TYR A 206 8.22 -10.68 -5.24
CA TYR A 206 9.24 -10.43 -6.25
C TYR A 206 10.54 -11.19 -5.96
N ALA A 207 11.25 -11.59 -7.02
CA ALA A 207 12.58 -12.18 -6.93
C ALA A 207 13.61 -11.14 -6.43
N GLU A 208 14.23 -11.41 -5.28
CA GLU A 208 15.08 -10.45 -4.56
C GLU A 208 16.32 -10.02 -5.37
N ASP A 209 16.90 -10.95 -6.13
CA ASP A 209 18.03 -10.72 -7.03
C ASP A 209 17.72 -9.65 -8.08
N GLN A 210 16.59 -9.81 -8.78
CA GLN A 210 16.16 -8.89 -9.84
C GLN A 210 15.65 -7.55 -9.29
N LEU A 211 15.07 -7.56 -8.08
CA LEU A 211 14.67 -6.32 -7.42
C LEU A 211 15.87 -5.46 -7.04
N ALA A 212 16.95 -6.07 -6.56
CA ALA A 212 18.16 -5.34 -6.17
C ALA A 212 18.71 -4.54 -7.35
N GLU A 213 18.87 -5.16 -8.53
CA GLU A 213 19.34 -4.48 -9.74
C GLU A 213 18.49 -3.27 -10.16
N ARG A 214 17.18 -3.32 -9.88
CA ARG A 214 16.24 -2.24 -10.23
C ARG A 214 16.24 -1.10 -9.23
N MET A 215 16.29 -1.44 -7.95
CA MET A 215 16.12 -0.50 -6.85
C MET A 215 17.43 0.18 -6.44
N ASP A 216 18.57 -0.49 -6.60
CA ASP A 216 19.89 -0.02 -6.16
C ASP A 216 20.56 0.97 -7.13
N LYS A 217 19.77 1.64 -7.97
CA LYS A 217 20.28 2.63 -8.94
C LYS A 217 20.64 3.92 -8.21
N PRO A 218 21.79 4.56 -8.49
CA PRO A 218 22.22 5.78 -7.80
C PRO A 218 21.17 6.88 -7.76
N LYS A 219 20.41 7.07 -8.85
CA LYS A 219 19.31 8.05 -8.88
C LYS A 219 18.23 7.75 -7.83
N LEU A 220 17.76 6.50 -7.74
CA LEU A 220 16.68 6.12 -6.81
C LEU A 220 17.14 6.25 -5.35
N VAL A 221 18.39 5.86 -5.06
CA VAL A 221 18.98 6.00 -3.73
C VAL A 221 19.18 7.48 -3.38
N GLY A 222 19.69 8.29 -4.30
CA GLY A 222 19.79 9.74 -4.13
C GLY A 222 18.43 10.42 -3.92
N ASP A 223 17.39 9.97 -4.60
CA ASP A 223 16.01 10.43 -4.41
C ASP A 223 15.49 10.12 -3.00
N ILE A 224 15.86 8.97 -2.41
CA ILE A 224 15.51 8.63 -1.03
C ILE A 224 16.09 9.66 -0.05
N VAL A 225 17.39 9.94 -0.16
CA VAL A 225 18.09 10.86 0.73
C VAL A 225 17.57 12.30 0.56
N SER A 226 17.39 12.76 -0.68
CA SER A 226 16.89 14.12 -0.96
C SER A 226 15.45 14.32 -0.45
N HIS A 227 14.56 13.35 -0.65
CA HIS A 227 13.21 13.42 -0.09
C HIS A 227 13.19 13.34 1.43
N TRP A 228 14.08 12.55 2.03
CA TRP A 228 14.22 12.52 3.48
C TRP A 228 14.65 13.88 4.04
N HIS A 229 15.65 14.55 3.45
CA HIS A 229 16.02 15.90 3.88
C HIS A 229 14.86 16.89 3.78
N ARG A 230 14.09 16.82 2.70
CA ARG A 230 12.97 17.74 2.47
C ARG A 230 11.79 17.52 3.40
N LEU A 231 11.46 16.26 3.72
CA LEU A 231 10.19 15.90 4.35
C LEU A 231 10.35 15.36 5.79
N ALA A 232 11.51 14.80 6.11
CA ALA A 232 11.73 13.98 7.29
C ALA A 232 12.96 14.41 8.12
N ALA A 233 13.65 15.50 7.76
CA ALA A 233 14.86 15.94 8.44
C ALA A 233 14.69 15.98 9.97
N GLY A 234 15.65 15.39 10.67
CA GLY A 234 15.67 15.30 12.14
C GLY A 234 14.82 14.18 12.73
N ARG A 235 13.95 13.52 11.96
CA ARG A 235 13.18 12.35 12.43
C ARG A 235 14.08 11.13 12.52
N LYS A 236 13.85 10.31 13.55
CA LYS A 236 14.41 8.96 13.63
C LYS A 236 13.71 8.10 12.58
N THR A 237 14.49 7.47 11.72
CA THR A 237 14.01 6.81 10.51
C THR A 237 14.51 5.38 10.41
N VAL A 238 13.61 4.50 9.99
CA VAL A 238 13.95 3.15 9.55
C VAL A 238 13.76 3.03 8.04
N VAL A 239 14.72 2.41 7.35
CA VAL A 239 14.65 2.14 5.92
C VAL A 239 14.55 0.64 5.69
N PHE A 240 13.59 0.20 4.88
CA PHE A 240 13.43 -1.19 4.46
C PHE A 240 13.93 -1.37 3.03
N ALA A 241 15.12 -1.94 2.89
CA ALA A 241 15.78 -2.15 1.61
C ALA A 241 15.46 -3.53 1.01
N THR A 242 15.73 -3.69 -0.30
CA THR A 242 15.52 -4.94 -1.04
C THR A 242 16.59 -5.99 -0.79
N SER A 243 17.84 -5.58 -0.58
CA SER A 243 18.99 -6.46 -0.37
C SER A 243 19.99 -5.85 0.62
N ILE A 244 20.95 -6.65 1.08
CA ILE A 244 22.03 -6.18 1.96
C ILE A 244 22.85 -5.09 1.26
N ALA A 245 23.23 -5.30 0.00
CA ALA A 245 24.00 -4.33 -0.79
C ALA A 245 23.26 -2.99 -0.91
N HIS A 246 21.98 -3.03 -1.30
CA HIS A 246 21.15 -1.83 -1.40
C HIS A 246 20.99 -1.14 -0.04
N SER A 247 20.83 -1.90 1.04
CA SER A 247 20.71 -1.34 2.38
C SER A 247 21.97 -0.60 2.83
N LYS A 248 23.16 -1.16 2.54
CA LYS A 248 24.46 -0.53 2.79
C LYS A 248 24.63 0.73 1.94
N HIS A 249 24.33 0.65 0.64
CA HIS A 249 24.40 1.81 -0.25
C HIS A 249 23.51 2.97 0.22
N ILE A 250 22.28 2.70 0.64
CA ILE A 250 21.41 3.74 1.24
C ILE A 250 22.07 4.36 2.48
N ALA A 251 22.62 3.55 3.39
CA ALA A 251 23.26 4.05 4.60
C ALA A 251 24.50 4.91 4.26
N ASP A 252 25.32 4.49 3.30
CA ASP A 252 26.48 5.23 2.82
C ASP A 252 26.08 6.58 2.22
N GLU A 253 25.00 6.64 1.44
CA GLU A 253 24.49 7.88 0.86
C GLU A 253 23.95 8.85 1.92
N PHE A 254 23.26 8.35 2.95
CA PHE A 254 22.90 9.19 4.10
C PHE A 254 24.14 9.75 4.82
N ASN A 255 25.16 8.92 5.04
CA ASN A 255 26.40 9.35 5.68
C ASN A 255 27.15 10.39 4.82
N ARG A 256 27.20 10.22 3.48
CA ARG A 256 27.75 11.21 2.54
C ARG A 256 27.00 12.53 2.58
N ALA A 257 25.68 12.49 2.81
CA ALA A 257 24.84 13.67 3.00
C ALA A 257 24.90 14.26 4.43
N GLY A 258 25.79 13.77 5.29
CA GLY A 258 25.98 14.27 6.66
C GLY A 258 24.92 13.80 7.67
N VAL A 259 24.19 12.73 7.36
CA VAL A 259 23.17 12.13 8.24
C VAL A 259 23.70 10.82 8.80
N ALA A 260 23.93 10.77 10.12
CA ALA A 260 24.44 9.58 10.80
C ALA A 260 23.48 8.38 10.58
N ALA A 261 23.96 7.40 9.83
CA ALA A 261 23.20 6.24 9.40
C ALA A 261 23.98 4.93 9.56
N ALA A 262 23.28 3.85 9.89
CA ALA A 262 23.85 2.51 10.00
C ALA A 262 23.01 1.46 9.27
N HIS A 263 23.61 0.31 9.01
CA HIS A 263 22.98 -0.84 8.38
C HIS A 263 22.84 -2.02 9.35
N ILE A 264 21.74 -2.77 9.27
CA ILE A 264 21.54 -4.04 9.98
C ILE A 264 21.01 -5.12 9.02
N ASP A 265 21.61 -6.31 9.08
CA ASP A 265 21.14 -7.52 8.40
C ASP A 265 21.13 -8.75 9.33
N GLY A 266 20.80 -9.91 8.76
CA GLY A 266 20.72 -11.17 9.50
C GLY A 266 22.07 -11.71 9.99
N ALA A 267 23.18 -11.26 9.41
CA ALA A 267 24.54 -11.61 9.80
C ALA A 267 25.12 -10.64 10.85
N THR A 268 24.54 -9.45 11.03
CA THR A 268 24.94 -8.51 12.10
C THR A 268 24.89 -9.21 13.48
N PRO A 269 26.01 -9.28 14.22
CA PRO A 269 26.05 -9.84 15.57
C PRO A 269 25.05 -9.17 16.53
N ASN A 270 24.52 -9.93 17.49
CA ASN A 270 23.48 -9.43 18.40
C ASN A 270 23.92 -8.22 19.25
N ALA A 271 25.19 -8.19 19.68
CA ALA A 271 25.74 -7.07 20.46
C ALA A 271 25.77 -5.79 19.62
N GLU A 272 26.33 -5.87 18.41
CA GLU A 272 26.39 -4.77 17.44
C GLU A 272 24.98 -4.30 17.04
N ARG A 273 24.05 -5.23 16.75
CA ARG A 273 22.65 -4.90 16.46
C ARG A 273 22.01 -4.13 17.63
N SER A 274 22.23 -4.58 18.86
CA SER A 274 21.68 -3.93 20.06
C SER A 274 22.24 -2.53 20.23
N GLU A 275 23.53 -2.34 19.98
CA GLU A 275 24.19 -1.05 20.03
C GLU A 275 23.65 -0.08 18.97
N ILE A 276 23.58 -0.48 17.70
CA ILE A 276 23.03 0.35 16.61
C ILE A 276 21.59 0.78 16.94
N LEU A 277 20.76 -0.13 17.44
CA LEU A 277 19.38 0.20 17.82
C LEU A 277 19.31 1.13 19.03
N ALA A 278 20.24 1.02 19.99
CA ALA A 278 20.36 1.95 21.11
C ALA A 278 20.81 3.34 20.64
N GLN A 279 21.75 3.43 19.70
CA GLN A 279 22.20 4.69 19.09
C GLN A 279 21.07 5.39 18.30
N LEU A 280 20.22 4.62 17.59
CA LEU A 280 19.00 5.18 16.98
C LEU A 280 18.02 5.67 18.04
N SER A 281 17.87 4.93 19.14
CA SER A 281 16.96 5.28 20.24
C SER A 281 17.39 6.55 20.96
N SER A 282 18.69 6.73 21.21
CA SER A 282 19.26 7.96 21.80
C SER A 282 19.29 9.12 20.81
N GLY A 283 19.30 8.84 19.51
CA GLY A 283 19.34 9.83 18.43
C GLY A 283 20.74 10.20 17.97
N GLN A 284 21.77 9.45 18.42
CA GLN A 284 23.13 9.47 17.86
C GLN A 284 23.10 9.06 16.39
N LEU A 285 22.32 8.02 16.07
CA LEU A 285 21.93 7.71 14.69
C LEU A 285 20.56 8.35 14.40
N LYS A 286 20.41 8.87 13.19
CA LYS A 286 19.12 9.34 12.68
C LYS A 286 18.44 8.30 11.81
N VAL A 287 19.22 7.48 11.09
CA VAL A 287 18.70 6.52 10.13
C VAL A 287 19.28 5.13 10.41
N VAL A 288 18.44 4.11 10.40
CA VAL A 288 18.88 2.71 10.33
C VAL A 288 18.25 2.05 9.11
N SER A 289 19.10 1.65 8.17
CA SER A 289 18.72 0.87 7.00
C SER A 289 18.81 -0.62 7.31
N ASN A 290 17.82 -1.41 6.89
CA ASN A 290 17.81 -2.85 7.16
C ASN A 290 17.37 -3.70 5.98
N CYS A 291 17.82 -4.95 5.97
CA CYS A 291 17.38 -5.99 5.05
C CYS A 291 16.76 -7.16 5.83
N ALA A 292 15.42 -7.26 5.81
CA ALA A 292 14.61 -8.35 6.39
C ALA A 292 14.71 -8.57 7.92
N VAL A 293 15.34 -7.66 8.67
CA VAL A 293 15.51 -7.81 10.12
C VAL A 293 14.43 -7.10 10.92
N LEU A 294 14.14 -5.84 10.63
CA LEU A 294 13.30 -4.98 11.50
C LEU A 294 11.80 -5.04 11.16
N ILE A 295 11.39 -5.97 10.29
CA ILE A 295 9.97 -6.19 9.95
C ILE A 295 9.20 -6.71 11.17
N GLU A 296 9.88 -7.49 12.02
CA GLU A 296 9.35 -8.20 13.20
C GLU A 296 10.33 -8.08 14.37
N GLY A 297 9.87 -8.32 15.61
CA GLY A 297 10.76 -8.37 16.79
C GLY A 297 11.42 -7.06 17.20
N TRP A 298 10.97 -5.93 16.65
CA TRP A 298 11.54 -4.62 16.92
C TRP A 298 10.50 -3.65 17.51
N ASP A 299 10.89 -2.97 18.60
CA ASP A 299 10.05 -2.06 19.38
C ASP A 299 10.82 -0.77 19.73
N GLN A 300 10.62 0.28 18.92
CA GLN A 300 11.21 1.61 19.14
C GLN A 300 10.15 2.70 18.87
N PRO A 301 9.37 3.10 19.88
CA PRO A 301 8.26 4.05 19.72
C PRO A 301 8.68 5.43 19.16
N HIS A 302 9.90 5.86 19.45
CA HIS A 302 10.45 7.16 19.03
C HIS A 302 10.78 7.24 17.53
N VAL A 303 10.77 6.13 16.78
CA VAL A 303 10.92 6.18 15.33
C VAL A 303 9.62 6.72 14.72
N SER A 304 9.73 7.79 13.94
CA SER A 304 8.59 8.54 13.42
C SER A 304 8.57 8.67 11.90
N CYS A 305 9.55 8.08 11.21
CA CYS A 305 9.60 8.01 9.76
C CYS A 305 10.00 6.60 9.28
N CYS A 306 9.29 6.11 8.26
CA CYS A 306 9.55 4.85 7.57
C CYS A 306 9.83 5.14 6.10
N VAL A 307 10.94 4.63 5.58
CA VAL A 307 11.25 4.65 4.15
C VAL A 307 11.05 3.24 3.60
N LEU A 308 10.15 3.12 2.63
CA LEU A 308 9.92 1.87 1.91
C LEU A 308 10.73 1.89 0.62
N ALA A 309 11.91 1.27 0.65
CA ALA A 309 12.78 1.09 -0.52
C ALA A 309 12.66 -0.33 -1.14
N ARG A 310 11.81 -1.18 -0.56
CA ARG A 310 11.53 -2.55 -1.01
C ARG A 310 10.11 -2.68 -1.55
N PRO A 311 9.94 -2.93 -2.85
CA PRO A 311 8.66 -3.39 -3.39
C PRO A 311 8.30 -4.76 -2.85
N THR A 312 7.02 -4.98 -2.50
CA THR A 312 6.51 -6.29 -2.08
C THR A 312 5.12 -6.55 -2.63
N LYS A 313 4.82 -7.80 -2.97
CA LYS A 313 3.46 -8.29 -3.26
C LYS A 313 2.71 -8.75 -2.01
N HIS A 314 3.38 -8.81 -0.86
CA HIS A 314 2.77 -9.25 0.38
C HIS A 314 2.24 -8.06 1.18
N MET A 315 0.90 -7.92 1.20
CA MET A 315 0.21 -6.90 1.99
C MET A 315 0.61 -6.94 3.47
N GLY A 316 0.82 -8.13 4.02
CA GLY A 316 1.20 -8.31 5.41
C GLY A 316 2.55 -7.65 5.73
N THR A 317 3.56 -7.88 4.89
CA THR A 317 4.90 -7.27 5.00
C THR A 317 4.80 -5.75 4.96
N TYR A 318 4.05 -5.19 4.00
CA TYR A 318 3.82 -3.75 3.91
C TYR A 318 3.22 -3.17 5.20
N ARG A 319 2.15 -3.79 5.71
CA ARG A 319 1.49 -3.36 6.96
C ARG A 319 2.39 -3.51 8.18
N GLN A 320 3.21 -4.56 8.25
CA GLN A 320 4.19 -4.75 9.33
C GLN A 320 5.28 -3.67 9.31
N MET A 321 5.85 -3.36 8.13
CA MET A 321 6.88 -2.31 7.97
C MET A 321 6.37 -0.94 8.42
N VAL A 322 5.22 -0.51 7.89
CA VAL A 322 4.62 0.78 8.28
C VAL A 322 4.19 0.77 9.74
N GLY A 323 3.66 -0.36 10.23
CA GLY A 323 3.24 -0.55 11.61
C GLY A 323 4.33 -0.29 12.66
N ARG A 324 5.62 -0.39 12.30
CA ARG A 324 6.73 -0.13 13.22
C ARG A 324 6.79 1.33 13.68
N VAL A 325 6.30 2.26 12.87
CA VAL A 325 6.37 3.70 13.15
C VAL A 325 5.07 4.31 13.65
N LEU A 326 4.03 3.50 13.92
CA LEU A 326 2.70 4.01 14.31
C LEU A 326 2.51 4.20 15.82
N ARG A 327 3.45 3.75 16.66
CA ARG A 327 3.29 3.87 18.12
C ARG A 327 3.34 5.33 18.58
N PRO A 328 2.44 5.76 19.47
CA PRO A 328 2.42 7.11 19.99
C PRO A 328 3.54 7.32 21.02
N VAL A 329 4.11 8.53 21.01
CA VAL A 329 4.97 9.07 22.07
C VAL A 329 4.67 10.56 22.21
N PRO A 330 4.92 11.20 23.37
CA PRO A 330 4.76 12.64 23.50
C PRO A 330 5.50 13.40 22.39
N GLY A 331 4.82 14.34 21.74
CA GLY A 331 5.35 15.14 20.63
C GLY A 331 5.34 14.46 19.26
N LYS A 332 4.75 13.26 19.12
CA LYS A 332 4.58 12.58 17.82
C LYS A 332 3.12 12.55 17.41
N ASP A 333 2.73 13.49 16.55
CA ASP A 333 1.34 13.61 16.07
C ASP A 333 1.02 12.67 14.90
N HIS A 334 2.04 12.30 14.12
CA HIS A 334 1.89 11.45 12.94
C HIS A 334 3.20 10.73 12.59
N ALA A 335 3.05 9.59 11.93
CA ALA A 335 4.15 8.88 11.30
C ALA A 335 4.30 9.32 9.83
N LEU A 336 5.53 9.51 9.38
CA LEU A 336 5.82 9.82 7.98
C LEU A 336 6.22 8.53 7.24
N VAL A 337 5.61 8.27 6.09
CA VAL A 337 5.96 7.15 5.21
C VAL A 337 6.46 7.71 3.88
N LEU A 338 7.72 7.45 3.55
CA LEU A 338 8.31 7.77 2.26
C LEU A 338 8.31 6.48 1.42
N ASP A 339 7.32 6.33 0.55
CA ASP A 339 7.14 5.14 -0.28
C ASP A 339 7.82 5.32 -1.65
N HIS A 340 9.05 4.84 -1.73
CA HIS A 340 9.84 4.76 -2.96
C HIS A 340 9.67 3.44 -3.72
N ALA A 341 8.78 2.57 -3.22
CA ALA A 341 8.57 1.23 -3.74
C ALA A 341 7.19 1.04 -4.40
N GLY A 342 6.27 1.99 -4.19
CA GLY A 342 4.90 1.94 -4.70
C GLY A 342 3.99 0.96 -3.93
N ASN A 343 4.38 0.58 -2.72
CA ASN A 343 3.62 -0.36 -1.90
C ASN A 343 2.23 0.17 -1.51
N THR A 344 2.08 1.48 -1.27
CA THR A 344 0.79 2.09 -0.95
C THR A 344 -0.18 2.04 -2.15
N PHE A 345 0.33 2.14 -3.39
CA PHE A 345 -0.50 1.97 -4.58
C PHE A 345 -0.89 0.51 -4.81
N GLU A 346 -0.02 -0.42 -4.42
CA GLU A 346 -0.28 -1.85 -4.55
C GLU A 346 -1.28 -2.37 -3.50
N HIS A 347 -1.13 -1.95 -2.25
CA HIS A 347 -1.85 -2.54 -1.10
C HIS A 347 -2.91 -1.64 -0.47
N GLY A 348 -2.93 -0.35 -0.83
CA GLY A 348 -3.77 0.65 -0.18
C GLY A 348 -3.11 1.33 1.01
N ARG A 349 -3.92 2.10 1.75
CA ARG A 349 -3.47 2.79 2.96
C ARG A 349 -3.36 1.80 4.12
N VAL A 350 -2.46 2.07 5.07
CA VAL A 350 -2.30 1.19 6.25
C VAL A 350 -3.52 1.28 7.18
N GLU A 351 -4.24 2.40 7.14
CA GLU A 351 -5.47 2.64 7.89
C GLU A 351 -6.68 1.91 7.31
N ASP A 352 -6.65 1.51 6.03
CA ASP A 352 -7.77 0.82 5.40
C ASP A 352 -8.12 -0.48 6.14
N ARG A 353 -9.41 -0.71 6.40
CA ARG A 353 -9.89 -1.97 6.96
C ARG A 353 -9.61 -3.11 6.00
N VAL A 354 -9.06 -4.20 6.54
CA VAL A 354 -8.84 -5.45 5.81
C VAL A 354 -9.83 -6.48 6.33
N GLU A 355 -10.53 -7.11 5.41
CA GLU A 355 -11.39 -8.26 5.68
C GLU A 355 -10.52 -9.50 5.66
N TRP A 356 -10.17 -9.94 6.87
CA TRP A 356 -9.43 -11.18 7.08
C TRP A 356 -10.36 -12.38 7.01
N THR A 357 -9.87 -13.49 6.46
CA THR A 357 -10.60 -14.75 6.35
C THR A 357 -9.74 -15.88 6.91
N LEU A 358 -10.39 -16.84 7.60
CA LEU A 358 -9.76 -18.11 7.91
C LEU A 358 -9.86 -19.08 6.74
N ASP A 359 -10.75 -18.90 5.78
CA ASP A 359 -10.86 -19.83 4.65
C ASP A 359 -9.51 -19.99 3.92
N ALA A 360 -9.06 -21.24 3.82
CA ALA A 360 -7.73 -21.58 3.31
C ALA A 360 -7.57 -21.37 1.80
N ASP A 361 -8.69 -21.20 1.08
CA ASP A 361 -8.76 -20.97 -0.35
C ASP A 361 -9.12 -19.52 -0.69
N GLN A 362 -9.75 -18.79 0.22
CA GLN A 362 -10.00 -17.36 0.07
C GLN A 362 -8.80 -16.50 0.45
N ARG A 363 -8.60 -15.41 -0.29
CA ARG A 363 -7.59 -14.39 0.03
C ARG A 363 -8.20 -13.29 0.88
N ALA A 364 -7.43 -12.80 1.86
CA ALA A 364 -7.81 -11.58 2.55
C ALA A 364 -7.84 -10.39 1.60
N GLU A 365 -8.74 -9.45 1.91
CA GLU A 365 -9.07 -8.38 1.00
C GLU A 365 -9.07 -7.03 1.70
N ASN A 366 -8.41 -6.05 1.10
CA ASN A 366 -8.62 -4.65 1.44
C ASN A 366 -9.77 -4.11 0.57
N SER A 367 -11.01 -4.20 1.07
CA SER A 367 -12.22 -3.80 0.33
C SER A 367 -12.22 -2.31 -0.02
N ALA A 368 -11.70 -1.45 0.86
CA ALA A 368 -11.50 -0.02 0.58
C ALA A 368 -10.48 0.23 -0.54
N HIS A 369 -9.43 -0.59 -0.64
CA HIS A 369 -8.51 -0.51 -1.77
C HIS A 369 -9.08 -1.12 -3.05
N ARG A 370 -9.83 -2.24 -2.96
CA ARG A 370 -10.50 -2.85 -4.12
C ARG A 370 -11.51 -1.87 -4.72
N SER A 371 -12.34 -1.22 -3.93
CA SER A 371 -13.30 -0.21 -4.45
C SER A 371 -12.61 1.00 -5.09
N ARG A 372 -11.37 1.29 -4.70
CA ARG A 372 -10.52 2.30 -5.35
C ARG A 372 -9.85 1.78 -6.63
N ARG A 373 -9.83 0.48 -6.91
CA ARG A 373 -9.40 -0.06 -8.22
C ARG A 373 -10.64 -0.20 -9.10
N GLN A 374 -10.75 0.63 -10.15
CA GLN A 374 -11.76 0.39 -11.19
C GLN A 374 -11.43 -0.94 -11.91
N GLU A 375 -12.46 -1.66 -12.37
CA GLU A 375 -12.29 -2.88 -13.17
C GLU A 375 -11.31 -2.63 -14.33
N GLY A 376 -10.13 -3.24 -14.26
CA GLY A 376 -9.07 -3.11 -15.26
C GLY A 376 -8.14 -1.89 -15.16
N SER A 377 -8.25 -1.02 -14.14
CA SER A 377 -7.50 0.26 -14.05
C SER A 377 -6.61 0.40 -12.80
N ARG A 378 -5.68 1.37 -12.86
CA ARG A 378 -4.80 1.80 -11.75
C ARG A 378 -5.65 2.28 -10.57
N SER A 379 -5.17 2.02 -9.35
CA SER A 379 -5.81 2.51 -8.11
C SER A 379 -6.12 4.00 -8.20
N ARG A 380 -7.28 4.43 -7.65
CA ARG A 380 -7.60 5.85 -7.44
C ARG A 380 -6.63 6.53 -6.48
N LEU A 381 -5.75 5.81 -5.79
CA LEU A 381 -4.63 6.40 -5.07
C LEU A 381 -3.61 6.96 -6.07
N VAL A 382 -3.35 8.26 -5.97
CA VAL A 382 -2.43 8.99 -6.85
C VAL A 382 -1.52 9.91 -6.03
N SER A 383 -0.34 10.20 -6.55
CA SER A 383 0.56 11.21 -5.99
C SER A 383 0.05 12.62 -6.28
N CYS A 384 0.09 13.50 -5.29
CA CYS A 384 -0.18 14.92 -5.50
C CYS A 384 0.89 15.55 -6.40
N GLN A 385 0.50 16.26 -7.46
CA GLN A 385 1.44 16.93 -8.36
C GLN A 385 2.19 18.11 -7.72
N LYS A 386 1.66 18.67 -6.61
CA LYS A 386 2.27 19.80 -5.91
C LYS A 386 3.25 19.37 -4.81
N CYS A 387 2.92 18.33 -4.04
CA CYS A 387 3.72 17.95 -2.85
C CYS A 387 4.09 16.47 -2.78
N SER A 388 3.68 15.64 -3.74
CA SER A 388 3.93 14.18 -3.78
C SER A 388 3.23 13.35 -2.70
N ALA A 389 2.40 13.96 -1.82
CA ALA A 389 1.59 13.21 -0.87
C ALA A 389 0.56 12.32 -1.59
N VAL A 390 0.35 11.11 -1.09
CA VAL A 390 -0.65 10.17 -1.62
C VAL A 390 -2.06 10.68 -1.28
N ARG A 391 -2.92 10.77 -2.29
CA ARG A 391 -4.31 11.21 -2.18
C ARG A 391 -5.24 10.32 -3.01
N VAL A 392 -6.54 10.48 -2.81
CA VAL A 392 -7.55 9.86 -3.69
C VAL A 392 -7.81 10.78 -4.89
N ALA A 393 -7.85 10.21 -6.08
CA ALA A 393 -8.16 10.92 -7.32
C ALA A 393 -9.59 11.49 -7.26
N GLY A 394 -9.72 12.77 -7.62
CA GLY A 394 -10.95 13.55 -7.47
C GLY A 394 -11.06 14.33 -6.17
N GLU A 395 -10.25 14.00 -5.15
CA GLU A 395 -10.27 14.69 -3.85
C GLU A 395 -9.10 15.68 -3.70
N PRO A 396 -9.26 16.77 -2.92
CA PRO A 396 -8.17 17.67 -2.58
C PRO A 396 -7.03 16.93 -1.87
N CYS A 397 -5.79 17.35 -2.11
CA CYS A 397 -4.65 16.79 -1.39
C CYS A 397 -4.79 17.07 0.11
N PRO A 398 -4.76 16.05 0.98
CA PRO A 398 -4.92 16.24 2.42
C PRO A 398 -3.75 17.00 3.08
N GLN A 399 -2.63 17.15 2.37
CA GLN A 399 -1.43 17.83 2.88
C GLN A 399 -1.30 19.29 2.42
N CYS A 400 -1.64 19.60 1.17
CA CYS A 400 -1.42 20.94 0.61
C CYS A 400 -2.67 21.58 -0.01
N GLY A 401 -3.83 20.93 0.09
CA GLY A 401 -5.11 21.41 -0.46
C GLY A 401 -5.21 21.37 -1.99
N TRP A 402 -4.14 20.98 -2.71
CA TRP A 402 -4.15 21.00 -4.17
C TRP A 402 -5.17 20.01 -4.76
N LEU A 403 -6.01 20.51 -5.67
CA LEU A 403 -6.97 19.75 -6.45
C LEU A 403 -6.75 20.08 -7.94
N PRO A 404 -6.69 19.09 -8.85
CA PRO A 404 -6.60 19.37 -10.28
C PRO A 404 -7.84 20.15 -10.75
N LYS A 405 -7.64 21.29 -11.41
CA LYS A 405 -8.74 21.98 -12.11
C LYS A 405 -9.12 21.12 -13.31
N ARG A 406 -10.38 20.69 -13.40
CA ARG A 406 -10.89 20.09 -14.65
C ARG A 406 -10.72 21.14 -15.74
N ARG A 407 -9.91 20.87 -16.77
CA ARG A 407 -10.05 21.59 -18.02
C ARG A 407 -11.44 21.24 -18.51
N GLY A 408 -12.35 22.21 -18.55
CA GLY A 408 -13.57 22.02 -19.34
C GLY A 408 -13.12 21.63 -20.73
N GLU A 409 -13.60 20.51 -21.25
CA GLU A 409 -13.53 20.29 -22.69
C GLU A 409 -14.13 21.53 -23.33
N ALA A 410 -13.37 22.20 -24.17
CA ALA A 410 -13.96 23.15 -25.08
C ALA A 410 -14.91 22.30 -25.93
N VAL A 411 -16.20 22.37 -25.61
CA VAL A 411 -17.24 21.87 -26.51
C VAL A 411 -17.07 22.74 -27.75
N ASP A 412 -16.47 22.17 -28.80
CA ASP A 412 -16.53 22.77 -30.13
C ASP A 412 -18.02 22.76 -30.51
N VAL A 413 -18.70 23.86 -30.21
CA VAL A 413 -20.03 24.13 -30.73
C VAL A 413 -19.83 24.44 -32.21
N GLU A 414 -19.91 23.40 -33.04
CA GLU A 414 -20.16 23.61 -34.46
C GLU A 414 -21.62 23.99 -34.62
N ASP A 415 -21.89 25.21 -35.08
CA ASP A 415 -23.20 25.60 -35.60
C ASP A 415 -23.51 24.76 -36.85
N GLY A 416 -24.08 23.58 -36.65
CA GLY A 416 -24.60 22.72 -37.70
C GLY A 416 -26.01 23.13 -38.09
N GLU A 417 -26.25 23.43 -39.38
CA GLU A 417 -27.61 23.58 -39.91
C GLU A 417 -28.38 22.24 -39.78
N LEU A 418 -29.63 22.33 -39.30
CA LEU A 418 -30.52 21.18 -39.14
C LEU A 418 -30.73 20.47 -40.49
N ALA A 419 -30.32 19.20 -40.57
CA ALA A 419 -30.57 18.33 -41.70
C ALA A 419 -31.49 17.19 -41.30
N ARG A 420 -32.29 16.70 -42.27
CA ARG A 420 -33.25 15.64 -42.01
C ARG A 420 -32.50 14.31 -41.86
N VAL A 421 -32.65 13.70 -40.69
CA VAL A 421 -32.05 12.39 -40.38
C VAL A 421 -33.14 11.33 -40.55
N ASP A 422 -32.87 10.31 -41.37
CA ASP A 422 -33.78 9.18 -41.49
C ASP A 422 -33.72 8.24 -40.28
N LYS A 423 -34.64 7.27 -40.17
CA LYS A 423 -34.70 6.30 -39.04
C LYS A 423 -33.43 5.45 -38.89
N LYS A 424 -32.48 5.50 -39.84
CA LYS A 424 -31.19 4.80 -39.82
C LYS A 424 -30.01 5.75 -39.52
N GLY A 425 -30.27 7.01 -39.16
CA GLY A 425 -29.23 7.96 -38.79
C GLY A 425 -28.52 8.63 -39.98
N LYS A 426 -29.03 8.47 -41.21
CA LYS A 426 -28.40 9.07 -42.40
C LYS A 426 -28.90 10.50 -42.60
N VAL A 427 -27.95 11.45 -42.66
CA VAL A 427 -28.18 12.88 -42.87
C VAL A 427 -28.37 13.13 -44.37
N HIS A 428 -29.57 13.57 -44.78
CA HIS A 428 -29.84 13.94 -46.17
C HIS A 428 -29.68 15.46 -46.36
N PRO A 429 -28.88 15.94 -47.34
CA PRO A 429 -28.82 17.36 -47.68
C PRO A 429 -30.21 17.89 -48.07
N ARG A 430 -30.49 19.17 -47.79
CA ARG A 430 -31.71 19.86 -48.24
C ARG A 430 -31.85 19.73 -49.76
N ASP A 431 -33.02 19.34 -50.27
CA ASP A 431 -33.31 19.35 -51.71
C ASP A 431 -33.41 20.80 -52.21
N TRP A 432 -32.60 21.15 -53.21
CA TRP A 432 -32.61 22.46 -53.87
C TRP A 432 -33.40 22.39 -55.16
N SER A 433 -34.41 23.26 -55.32
CA SER A 433 -35.10 23.44 -56.60
C SER A 433 -34.16 24.04 -57.66
N ALA A 434 -34.49 23.86 -58.95
CA ALA A 434 -33.71 24.45 -60.05
C ALA A 434 -33.58 25.98 -59.92
N PHE A 435 -34.67 26.65 -59.51
CA PHE A 435 -34.69 28.09 -59.27
C PHE A 435 -33.77 28.51 -58.11
N GLU A 436 -33.76 27.77 -57.00
CA GLU A 436 -32.88 28.08 -55.86
C GLU A 436 -31.41 27.89 -56.20
N LYS A 437 -31.06 26.88 -57.01
CA LYS A 437 -29.70 26.66 -57.50
C LYS A 437 -29.24 27.83 -58.36
N ASP A 438 -30.04 28.22 -59.35
CA ASP A 438 -29.73 29.33 -60.24
C ASP A 438 -29.59 30.64 -59.47
N ARG A 439 -30.50 30.88 -58.53
CA ARG A 439 -30.44 32.06 -57.68
C ARG A 439 -29.19 32.07 -56.81
N PHE A 440 -28.82 30.96 -56.20
CA PHE A 440 -27.61 30.86 -55.39
C PHE A 440 -26.33 31.12 -56.21
N LEU A 441 -26.27 30.59 -57.43
CA LEU A 441 -25.14 30.86 -58.33
C LEU A 441 -25.06 32.34 -58.72
N ALA A 442 -26.19 32.98 -59.02
CA ALA A 442 -26.25 34.41 -59.33
C ALA A 442 -25.73 35.27 -58.15
N GLU A 443 -26.07 34.89 -56.92
CA GLU A 443 -25.60 35.56 -55.70
C GLU A 443 -24.09 35.39 -55.48
N LEU A 444 -23.54 34.20 -55.81
CA LEU A 444 -22.09 33.95 -55.75
C LEU A 444 -21.30 34.72 -56.81
N ILE A 445 -21.86 34.86 -58.02
CA ILE A 445 -21.25 35.66 -59.09
C ILE A 445 -21.21 37.13 -58.68
N TRP A 446 -22.28 37.64 -58.07
CA TRP A 446 -22.31 39.02 -57.55
C TRP A 446 -21.21 39.24 -56.50
N LEU A 447 -21.05 38.31 -55.54
CA LEU A 447 -20.00 38.40 -54.52
C LEU A 447 -18.59 38.33 -55.11
N ALA A 448 -18.38 37.53 -56.16
CA ALA A 448 -17.09 37.49 -56.84
C ALA A 448 -16.75 38.81 -57.54
N ASN A 449 -17.74 39.46 -58.15
CA ASN A 449 -17.55 40.76 -58.78
C ASN A 449 -17.29 41.86 -57.74
N GLU A 450 -18.01 41.86 -56.63
CA GLU A 450 -17.84 42.84 -55.54
C GLU A 450 -16.44 42.77 -54.92
N HIS A 451 -15.94 41.55 -54.68
CA HIS A 451 -14.67 41.33 -53.98
C HIS A 451 -13.47 41.05 -54.91
N GLY A 452 -13.65 41.13 -56.23
CA GLY A 452 -12.59 40.88 -57.20
C GLY A 452 -12.07 39.43 -57.22
N TYR A 453 -12.90 38.45 -56.88
CA TYR A 453 -12.50 37.04 -56.89
C TYR A 453 -12.37 36.49 -58.31
N ASN A 454 -11.58 35.42 -58.45
CA ASN A 454 -11.40 34.74 -59.73
C ASN A 454 -12.76 34.29 -60.31
N PRO A 455 -13.02 34.44 -61.62
CA PRO A 455 -14.29 34.05 -62.27
C PRO A 455 -14.72 32.59 -62.06
N ILE A 456 -13.79 31.69 -61.71
CA ILE A 456 -14.09 30.28 -61.40
C ILE A 456 -14.59 30.11 -59.96
N TRP A 457 -14.31 31.04 -59.05
CA TRP A 457 -14.64 30.97 -57.63
C TRP A 457 -16.13 30.74 -57.35
N PRO A 458 -17.09 31.44 -58.00
CA PRO A 458 -18.52 31.16 -57.82
C PRO A 458 -18.88 29.71 -58.11
N ARG A 459 -18.31 29.13 -59.17
CA ARG A 459 -18.57 27.75 -59.59
C ARG A 459 -18.01 26.74 -58.59
N CYS A 460 -16.84 27.03 -58.01
CA CYS A 460 -16.25 26.21 -56.95
C CYS A 460 -17.09 26.25 -55.66
N GLN A 461 -17.56 27.43 -55.23
CA GLN A 461 -18.41 27.53 -54.04
C GLN A 461 -19.78 26.88 -54.26
N PHE A 462 -20.34 27.02 -55.47
CA PHE A 462 -21.55 26.31 -55.87
C PHE A 462 -21.38 24.79 -55.72
N LYS A 463 -20.31 24.22 -56.29
CA LYS A 463 -20.01 22.78 -56.16
C LYS A 463 -19.81 22.37 -54.71
N ASN A 464 -19.13 23.19 -53.90
CA ASN A 464 -18.92 22.89 -52.48
C ASN A 464 -20.22 22.82 -51.68
N ARG A 465 -21.24 23.61 -52.04
CA ARG A 465 -22.53 23.63 -51.33
C ARG A 465 -23.52 22.60 -51.88
N ILE A 466 -23.58 22.43 -53.20
CA ILE A 466 -24.62 21.65 -53.89
C ILE A 466 -24.12 20.27 -54.36
N GLY A 467 -22.81 20.06 -54.40
CA GLY A 467 -22.17 18.76 -54.69
C GLY A 467 -21.87 18.49 -56.18
N HIS A 468 -22.40 19.29 -57.10
CA HIS A 468 -22.14 19.18 -58.54
C HIS A 468 -21.82 20.54 -59.18
N TRP A 469 -21.20 20.54 -60.35
CA TRP A 469 -20.94 21.79 -61.08
C TRP A 469 -22.24 22.41 -61.61
N PRO A 470 -22.31 23.75 -61.72
CA PRO A 470 -23.47 24.41 -62.31
C PRO A 470 -23.46 24.29 -63.84
N ASN A 471 -24.63 24.12 -64.43
CA ASN A 471 -24.80 23.90 -65.87
C ASN A 471 -25.14 25.19 -66.65
N ASN A 472 -25.32 26.31 -65.96
CA ASN A 472 -25.67 27.61 -66.51
C ASN A 472 -24.82 28.73 -65.88
N ASN A 473 -25.04 29.96 -66.32
CA ASN A 473 -24.35 31.15 -65.83
C ASN A 473 -25.34 32.34 -65.74
N PRO A 474 -26.14 32.42 -64.66
CA PRO A 474 -27.18 33.43 -64.50
C PRO A 474 -26.58 34.82 -64.25
N MET A 475 -27.37 35.87 -64.53
CA MET A 475 -26.94 37.24 -64.24
C MET A 475 -26.73 37.45 -62.73
N PRO A 476 -25.74 38.25 -62.31
CA PRO A 476 -25.45 38.48 -60.90
C PRO A 476 -26.64 39.15 -60.20
N VAL A 477 -27.01 38.67 -59.00
CA VAL A 477 -28.02 39.33 -58.18
C VAL A 477 -27.53 39.48 -56.75
N GLU A 478 -28.00 40.52 -56.06
CA GLU A 478 -27.57 40.80 -54.70
C GLU A 478 -27.79 39.59 -53.76
N PRO A 479 -26.73 39.19 -53.01
CA PRO A 479 -26.73 38.01 -52.16
C PRO A 479 -27.56 38.21 -50.91
N ARG A 480 -28.38 37.20 -50.61
CA ARG A 480 -29.18 37.15 -49.39
C ARG A 480 -28.29 36.99 -48.14
N ALA A 481 -28.83 37.37 -46.99
CA ALA A 481 -28.14 37.28 -45.71
C ALA A 481 -27.61 35.86 -45.44
N GLU A 482 -28.38 34.83 -45.79
CA GLU A 482 -28.00 33.41 -45.69
C GLU A 482 -26.76 33.09 -46.53
N THR A 483 -26.72 33.52 -47.79
CA THR A 483 -25.57 33.31 -48.69
C THR A 483 -24.31 34.00 -48.17
N ARG A 484 -24.44 35.25 -47.68
CA ARG A 484 -23.32 35.99 -47.06
C ARG A 484 -22.81 35.30 -45.81
N ALA A 485 -23.71 34.83 -44.94
CA ALA A 485 -23.36 34.12 -43.71
C ALA A 485 -22.63 32.80 -44.01
N TRP A 486 -23.11 32.04 -45.00
CA TRP A 486 -22.48 30.80 -45.42
C TRP A 486 -21.07 31.01 -46.00
N ILE A 487 -20.87 32.02 -46.85
CA ILE A 487 -19.53 32.34 -47.36
C ILE A 487 -18.58 32.77 -46.24
N ARG A 488 -19.04 33.61 -45.30
CA ARG A 488 -18.22 33.98 -44.12
C ARG A 488 -17.81 32.76 -43.31
N SER A 489 -18.70 31.80 -43.09
CA SER A 489 -18.37 30.59 -42.32
C SER A 489 -17.30 29.74 -43.02
N ARG A 490 -17.33 29.66 -44.37
CA ARG A 490 -16.30 28.98 -45.16
C ARG A 490 -14.94 29.67 -45.10
N ILE A 491 -14.92 31.01 -45.14
CA ILE A 491 -13.68 31.79 -45.00
C ILE A 491 -13.06 31.56 -43.61
N ILE A 492 -13.89 31.59 -42.56
CA ILE A 492 -13.45 31.31 -41.18
C ILE A 492 -12.91 29.87 -41.05
N ALA A 493 -13.61 28.88 -41.62
CA ALA A 493 -13.18 27.49 -41.59
C ALA A 493 -11.84 27.29 -42.31
N TRP A 494 -11.61 27.97 -43.44
CA TRP A 494 -10.35 27.93 -44.17
C TRP A 494 -9.21 28.65 -43.42
N ALA A 495 -9.50 29.77 -42.74
CA ALA A 495 -8.51 30.43 -41.88
C ALA A 495 -8.11 29.54 -40.68
N LYS A 496 -9.09 28.86 -40.06
CA LYS A 496 -8.84 27.89 -38.97
C LYS A 496 -8.05 26.67 -39.43
N SER A 497 -8.29 26.15 -40.65
CA SER A 497 -7.54 25.00 -41.16
C SER A 497 -6.08 25.34 -41.47
N LYS A 498 -5.79 26.57 -41.92
CA LYS A 498 -4.41 27.06 -42.07
C LYS A 498 -3.70 27.30 -40.72
N GLY A 499 -4.42 27.71 -39.68
CA GLY A 499 -3.86 27.90 -38.33
C GLY A 499 -3.52 26.61 -37.58
N ARG A 500 -4.00 25.44 -38.03
CA ARG A 500 -3.63 24.12 -37.48
C ARG A 500 -2.39 23.49 -38.15
N ALA A 501 -1.88 24.10 -39.22
CA ALA A 501 -0.73 23.61 -39.99
C ALA A 501 0.55 24.45 -39.77
N ALA A 502 0.59 25.27 -38.71
CA ALA A 502 1.73 26.09 -38.31
C ALA A 502 2.23 25.68 -36.92
#